data_AF-A0AAI8VLL4-F1
#
_entry.id   AF-A0AAI8VLL4-F1
#
_cell.length_a   1.000
_cell.length_b   1.000
_cell.length_c   1.000
_cell.angle_alpha   90.00
_cell.angle_beta   90.00
_cell.angle_gamma   90.00
#
_symmetry.space_group_name_H-M   'P 1'
#
loop_
_entity.id
_entity.type
_entity.pdbx_description
1 polymer ?
#
loop_
_entity_poly.entity_id
_entity_poly.type
_entity_poly.pdbx_seq_one_letter_code
_entity_poly.pdbx_strand_id
1 'polypeptide(L)' 'MALLLDRRGDKLPVTEEVVKAAAGNWNGKQVMTLLFDQRGDEVPVTEEVVKAAARNGRNGKE' A
#
# COMPACT_ATOMS: atom_id res chain seq x y z
N MET A 1 4.38 -9.79 0.73
CA MET A 1 3.11 -9.24 1.24
C MET A 1 1.93 -10.16 0.94
N ALA A 2 1.85 -10.79 -0.25
CA ALA A 2 0.75 -11.70 -0.63
C ALA A 2 0.44 -12.81 0.38
N LEU A 3 1.44 -13.59 0.80
CA LEU A 3 1.25 -14.66 1.79
C LEU A 3 0.74 -14.17 3.16
N LEU A 4 1.04 -12.92 3.54
CA LEU A 4 0.60 -12.36 4.83
C LEU A 4 -0.87 -11.94 4.75
N LEU A 5 -1.26 -11.31 3.65
CA LEU A 5 -2.63 -10.88 3.40
C LEU A 5 -3.55 -12.10 3.19
N ASP A 6 -3.09 -13.14 2.50
CA ASP A 6 -3.85 -14.38 2.28
C ASP A 6 -4.09 -15.15 3.60
N ARG A 7 -3.06 -15.30 4.44
CA ARG A 7 -3.15 -16.10 5.67
C ARG A 7 -3.70 -15.35 6.87
N ARG A 8 -3.61 -14.02 6.89
CA ARG A 8 -3.93 -13.17 8.06
C ARG A 8 -4.66 -11.89 7.69
N GLY A 9 -5.24 -11.78 6.50
CA GLY A 9 -5.90 -10.57 6.00
C GLY A 9 -6.85 -9.97 7.02
N ASP A 10 -7.83 -10.75 7.47
CA ASP A 10 -8.85 -10.31 8.43
C ASP A 10 -8.29 -9.99 9.84
N LYS A 11 -7.11 -10.52 10.16
CA LYS A 11 -6.46 -10.33 11.47
C LYS A 11 -5.48 -9.16 11.47
N LEU A 12 -5.12 -8.64 10.31
CA LEU A 12 -4.17 -7.55 10.15
C LEU A 12 -4.88 -6.38 9.47
N PRO A 13 -5.27 -5.34 10.22
CA PRO A 13 -5.86 -4.16 9.63
C PRO A 13 -4.85 -3.46 8.73
N VAL A 14 -5.30 -3.02 7.55
CA VAL A 14 -4.51 -2.17 6.67
C VAL A 14 -4.60 -0.74 7.20
N THR A 15 -3.63 -0.35 8.02
CA THR A 15 -3.59 0.99 8.62
C THR A 15 -2.94 2.01 7.68
N GLU A 16 -3.24 3.29 7.88
CA GLU A 16 -2.65 4.39 7.12
C GLU A 16 -1.13 4.34 7.12
N GLU A 17 -0.51 4.06 8.26
CA GLU A 17 0.95 3.95 8.37
C GLU A 17 1.52 2.81 7.52
N VAL A 18 0.83 1.67 7.43
CA VAL A 18 1.25 0.55 6.57
C VAL A 18 1.15 0.93 5.10
N VAL A 19 0.07 1.60 4.70
CA VAL A 19 -0.13 2.06 3.31
C VAL A 19 0.87 3.16 2.94
N LYS A 20 1.14 4.10 3.85
CA LYS A 20 2.11 5.17 3.68
C LYS A 20 3.52 4.61 3.50
N ALA A 21 3.90 3.65 4.33
CA ALA A 21 5.18 2.94 4.21
C ALA A 21 5.27 2.15 2.89
N ALA A 22 4.19 1.47 2.49
CA ALA A 22 4.12 0.76 1.21
C ALA A 22 4.30 1.71 0.02
N ALA A 23 3.57 2.83 0.00
CA ALA A 23 3.61 3.84 -1.06
C ALA A 23 5.01 4.48 -1.23
N GLY A 24 5.72 4.72 -0.12
CA GLY A 24 7.07 5.27 -0.13
C GLY A 24 8.20 4.27 -0.46
N ASN A 25 7.90 2.97 -0.60
CA ASN A 25 8.91 1.93 -0.76
C ASN A 25 9.37 1.77 -2.22
N TRP A 26 10.59 1.28 -2.44
CA TRP A 26 11.16 1.09 -3.79
C TRP A 26 10.38 0.11 -4.69
N ASN A 27 9.52 -0.74 -4.12
CA ASN A 27 8.57 -1.62 -4.84
C ASN A 27 7.10 -1.23 -4.56
N GLY A 28 6.87 0.01 -4.14
CA GLY A 28 5.58 0.49 -3.69
C GLY A 28 4.44 0.28 -4.68
N LYS A 29 4.70 0.39 -5.99
CA LYS A 29 3.70 0.10 -7.05
C LYS A 29 3.11 -1.31 -6.93
N GLN A 30 3.98 -2.33 -6.84
CA GLN A 30 3.57 -3.75 -6.75
C GLN A 30 2.87 -4.05 -5.42
N VAL A 31 3.38 -3.46 -4.33
CA VAL A 31 2.83 -3.63 -2.98
C VAL A 31 1.45 -2.97 -2.86
N MET A 32 1.29 -1.75 -3.37
CA MET A 32 0.02 -1.02 -3.41
C MET A 32 -1.01 -1.71 -4.31
N THR A 33 -0.60 -2.20 -5.49
CA THR A 33 -1.50 -2.95 -6.39
C THR A 33 -2.09 -4.16 -5.67
N LEU A 34 -1.25 -4.96 -5.02
CA LEU A 34 -1.71 -6.12 -4.26
C LEU A 34 -2.64 -5.76 -3.09
N LEU A 35 -2.36 -4.65 -2.38
CA LEU A 35 -3.22 -4.16 -1.30
C LEU A 35 -4.61 -3.79 -1.84
N PHE A 36 -4.68 -3.08 -2.96
CA PHE A 36 -5.97 -2.73 -3.58
C PHE A 36 -6.69 -3.97 -4.14
N ASP A 37 -5.98 -4.91 -4.77
CA ASP A 37 -6.60 -6.13 -5.32
C ASP A 37 -7.23 -7.01 -4.23
N GLN A 38 -6.60 -7.10 -3.05
CA GLN A 38 -7.08 -7.97 -1.97
C GLN A 38 -7.97 -7.26 -0.94
N ARG A 39 -7.82 -5.95 -0.75
CA ARG A 39 -8.44 -5.21 0.37
C ARG A 39 -9.28 -4.02 -0.10
N GLY A 40 -9.18 -3.63 -1.37
CA GLY A 40 -10.04 -2.62 -1.99
C GLY A 40 -10.26 -1.38 -1.12
N ASP A 41 -11.49 -1.22 -0.64
CA ASP A 41 -11.94 -0.07 0.16
C ASP A 41 -11.35 -0.02 1.59
N GLU A 42 -10.77 -1.11 2.09
CA GLU A 42 -10.05 -1.11 3.38
C GLU A 42 -8.70 -0.38 3.29
N VAL A 43 -8.21 -0.04 2.09
CA VAL A 43 -6.93 0.65 1.91
C VAL A 43 -7.12 2.16 2.13
N PRO A 44 -6.64 2.75 3.24
CA PRO A 44 -6.73 4.19 3.46
C PRO A 44 -5.88 4.96 2.45
N VAL A 45 -6.55 5.70 1.56
CA VAL A 45 -5.92 6.64 0.62
C VAL A 45 -6.03 8.06 1.19
N THR A 46 -5.12 8.39 2.11
CA THR A 46 -5.05 9.73 2.71
C THR A 46 -4.08 10.64 1.96
N GLU A 47 -4.15 11.95 2.24
CA GLU A 47 -3.22 12.93 1.69
C GLU A 47 -1.75 12.55 1.96
N GLU A 48 -1.47 12.02 3.15
CA GLU A 48 -0.12 11.61 3.55
C GLU A 48 0.39 10.39 2.77
N VAL A 49 -0.50 9.43 2.47
CA VAL A 49 -0.21 8.29 1.60
C VAL A 49 0.11 8.77 0.18
N VAL A 50 -0.70 9.70 -0.36
CA VAL A 50 -0.49 10.26 -1.70
C VAL A 50 0.83 11.04 -1.77
N LYS A 51 1.15 11.86 -0.76
CA LYS A 51 2.45 12.54 -0.66
C LYS A 51 3.61 11.54 -0.61
N ALA A 52 3.49 10.46 0.16
CA ALA A 52 4.52 9.42 0.22
C ALA A 52 4.73 8.74 -1.14
N ALA A 53 3.66 8.43 -1.86
CA ALA A 53 3.71 7.90 -3.22
C ALA A 53 4.39 8.88 -4.20
N ALA A 54 3.99 10.16 -4.17
CA ALA A 54 4.53 11.19 -5.06
C ALA A 54 6.02 11.48 -4.81
N ARG A 55 6.49 11.39 -3.56
CA ARG A 55 7.91 11.51 -3.22
C ARG A 55 8.74 10.31 -3.68
N ASN A 56 8.10 9.19 -4.02
CA ASN A 56 8.77 7.98 -4.49
C ASN A 56 9.06 8.05 -6.00
N GLY A 57 10.03 8.89 -6.37
CA GLY A 57 10.39 9.18 -7.75
C GLY A 57 10.93 8.01 -8.59
N ARG A 58 11.14 6.83 -7.98
CA ARG A 58 11.52 5.60 -8.70
C ARG A 58 10.33 4.89 -9.35
N ASN A 59 9.14 5.00 -8.76
CA ASN A 59 7.94 4.27 -9.17
C ASN A 59 6.74 5.16 -9.52
N GLY A 60 6.85 6.48 -9.34
CA GLY A 60 5.80 7.45 -9.70
C GLY A 60 5.64 7.68 -11.20
N LYS A 61 6.12 6.76 -12.04
CA LYS A 61 5.92 6.80 -13.50
C LYS A 61 5.03 5.63 -13.89
N GLU A 62 3.97 5.94 -14.62
CA GLU A 62 3.09 4.97 -15.28
C GLU A 62 3.88 4.08 -16.23
#